data_AF-A0A971J8Q0-F1
#
_entry.id   AF-A0A971J8Q0-F1
#
_cell.length_a   1.000
_cell.length_b   1.000
_cell.length_c   1.000
_cell.angle_alpha   90.00
_cell.angle_beta   90.00
_cell.angle_gamma   90.00
#
_symmetry.space_group_name_H-M   'P 1'
#
loop_
_entity.id
_entity.type
_entity.pdbx_description
1 polymer ?
#
loop_
_entity_poly.entity_id
_entity_poly.type
_entity_poly.pdbx_seq_one_letter_code
_entity_poly.pdbx_strand_id
1 'polypeptide(L)'
;MRNLKILLLWFLIINLLTLPAYAGNNDSLPSNPYKGSGKETDLWNYSTQFEGIRLSIYFAPNKDGKSAQELFETGEGVILVGRKMDITKTGPRFYVEEFTDLSIYDYMNSNMPYDSIRTDKDNPYNYEDYEDSEIKAFINTMPPVFNATQDMWDNWKKMWDNWFESPVNGVNTYKNISKIAKLVGANISADDFKNGIFYHKGERYEGVYKIFFEPIIYPLVNGVSTVMTLRDAIKWEEKYLAGKITNTNGRRLTSNIPQIFEHLANSQFLIEDESCISMRANSTRYQVRFDGTQAAREEIRRQIQPGGHIYDSMGVGVITPKVPEGDFDIIYDYSIATDRVIKVIPSSNGSEKVEDEIILNHRFLNKSYTGKQLDKIEYY
;
A
#
# COMPACT_ATOMS: atom_id res chain seq x y z
N MET A 1 -12.10 20.63 57.02
CA MET A 1 -10.82 20.39 56.32
C MET A 1 -10.60 18.94 55.87
N ARG A 2 -10.94 17.90 56.66
CA ARG A 2 -10.74 16.49 56.27
C ARG A 2 -11.47 16.09 54.98
N ASN A 3 -12.73 16.51 54.83
CA ASN A 3 -13.53 16.18 53.65
C ASN A 3 -13.07 16.90 52.38
N LEU A 4 -12.51 18.12 52.50
CA LEU A 4 -11.97 18.87 51.36
C LEU A 4 -10.68 18.22 50.82
N LYS A 5 -9.82 17.69 51.71
CA LYS A 5 -8.61 16.95 51.33
C LYS A 5 -8.96 15.65 50.60
N ILE A 6 -10.00 14.95 51.04
CA ILE A 6 -10.48 13.73 50.39
C ILE A 6 -11.02 14.05 48.99
N LEU A 7 -11.81 15.12 48.85
CA LEU A 7 -12.36 15.54 47.55
C LEU A 7 -11.26 15.94 46.55
N LEU A 8 -10.23 16.67 47.01
CA LEU A 8 -9.07 17.03 46.21
C LEU A 8 -8.25 15.79 45.77
N LEU A 9 -8.12 14.80 46.66
CA LEU A 9 -7.43 13.55 46.34
C LEU A 9 -8.20 12.75 45.28
N TRP A 10 -9.53 12.67 45.39
CA TRP A 10 -10.38 12.03 44.40
C TRP A 10 -10.35 12.75 43.05
N PHE A 11 -10.36 14.09 43.05
CA PHE A 11 -10.23 14.88 41.83
C PHE A 11 -8.87 14.64 41.15
N LEU A 12 -7.78 14.53 41.92
CA LEU A 12 -6.45 14.23 41.38
C LEU A 12 -6.37 12.81 40.78
N ILE A 13 -6.93 11.82 41.47
CA ILE A 13 -6.95 10.42 41.02
C ILE A 13 -7.79 10.26 39.75
N ILE A 14 -8.95 10.91 39.67
CA ILE A 14 -9.81 10.87 38.47
C ILE A 14 -9.10 11.51 37.28
N ASN A 15 -8.40 12.64 37.47
CA ASN A 15 -7.63 13.28 36.39
C ASN A 15 -6.40 12.46 35.95
N LEU A 16 -5.80 11.68 36.86
CA LEU A 16 -4.67 10.79 36.53
C LEU A 16 -5.13 9.53 35.78
N LEU A 17 -6.37 9.07 35.99
CA LEU A 17 -6.94 7.89 35.32
C LEU A 17 -7.54 8.18 33.94
N THR A 18 -7.75 9.44 33.57
CA THR A 18 -8.33 9.84 32.27
C THR A 18 -7.31 10.28 31.24
N LEU A 19 -6.01 10.21 31.55
CA LEU A 19 -4.98 10.43 30.52
C LEU A 19 -4.75 9.12 29.78
N PRO A 20 -5.12 9.00 28.49
CA PRO A 20 -4.59 7.93 27.67
C PRO A 20 -3.08 8.08 27.65
N ALA A 21 -2.37 7.19 28.34
CA ALA A 21 -0.93 7.08 28.23
C ALA A 21 -0.63 6.42 26.88
N TYR A 22 -0.53 7.23 25.83
CA TYR A 22 0.14 6.83 24.60
C TYR A 22 1.64 6.84 24.89
N ALA A 23 2.20 5.70 25.27
CA ALA A 23 3.63 5.48 25.18
C ALA A 23 3.93 5.20 23.70
N GLY A 24 4.55 6.16 23.01
CA GLY A 24 5.05 5.93 21.66
C GLY A 24 6.16 4.88 21.72
N ASN A 25 6.10 3.87 20.87
CA ASN A 25 7.14 2.83 20.81
C ASN A 25 8.49 3.31 20.25
N ASN A 26 8.56 4.58 19.84
CA ASN A 26 9.76 5.24 19.34
C ASN A 26 10.75 5.62 20.47
N ASP A 27 10.30 5.72 21.72
CA ASP A 27 11.10 6.28 22.84
C ASP A 27 12.31 5.43 23.27
N SER A 28 12.30 4.12 22.97
CA SER A 28 13.40 3.20 23.30
C SER A 28 14.43 3.01 22.18
N LEU A 29 14.24 3.67 21.03
CA LEU A 29 15.15 3.50 19.90
C LEU A 29 16.46 4.28 20.06
N PRO A 30 17.55 3.82 19.42
CA PRO A 30 18.81 4.54 19.44
C PRO A 30 18.63 5.96 18.88
N SER A 31 19.22 6.94 19.58
CA SER A 31 19.34 8.30 19.07
C SER A 31 20.23 8.31 17.83
N ASN A 32 19.93 9.19 16.87
CA ASN A 32 20.80 9.44 15.72
C ASN A 32 22.20 9.89 16.19
N PRO A 33 23.28 9.09 15.97
CA PRO A 33 24.62 9.40 16.47
C PRO A 33 25.28 10.58 15.73
N TYR A 34 24.69 11.02 14.60
CA TYR A 34 25.23 12.11 13.77
C TYR A 34 24.61 13.47 14.07
N LYS A 35 23.78 13.56 15.11
CA LYS A 35 23.21 14.81 15.59
C LYS A 35 24.32 15.72 16.14
N GLY A 36 24.71 16.72 15.35
CA GLY A 36 25.76 17.68 15.71
C GLY A 36 27.20 17.28 15.30
N SER A 37 27.39 16.22 14.51
CA SER A 37 28.73 15.70 14.19
C SER A 37 29.54 16.54 13.19
N GLY A 38 28.95 17.56 12.55
CA GLY A 38 29.64 18.50 11.63
C GLY A 38 30.24 17.87 10.36
N LYS A 39 30.30 16.53 10.24
CA LYS A 39 30.75 15.81 9.05
C LYS A 39 29.59 15.63 8.10
N GLU A 40 29.59 16.43 7.04
CA GLU A 40 28.45 16.56 6.11
C GLU A 40 28.05 15.28 5.38
N THR A 41 28.97 14.32 5.20
CA THR A 41 28.67 13.00 4.62
C THR A 41 27.74 12.17 5.49
N ASP A 42 27.77 12.41 6.81
CA ASP A 42 27.02 11.60 7.76
C ASP A 42 25.58 12.10 7.95
N LEU A 43 25.29 13.31 7.43
CA LEU A 43 23.95 13.91 7.44
C LEU A 43 23.03 13.34 6.35
N TRP A 44 23.58 12.62 5.37
CA TRP A 44 22.85 12.03 4.25
C TRP A 44 23.22 10.55 4.15
N ASN A 45 22.39 9.68 4.71
CA ASN A 45 22.72 8.27 4.85
C ASN A 45 21.44 7.43 4.84
N TYR A 46 21.52 6.15 4.50
CA TYR A 46 20.40 5.22 4.56
C TYR A 46 20.90 3.81 4.86
N SER A 47 19.99 2.88 5.13
CA SER A 47 20.32 1.45 5.25
C SER A 47 19.11 0.64 4.77
N THR A 48 19.39 -0.47 4.08
CA THR A 48 18.38 -1.45 3.66
C THR A 48 18.21 -2.59 4.67
N GLN A 49 18.96 -2.58 5.78
CA GLN A 49 18.85 -3.60 6.83
C GLN A 49 17.57 -3.48 7.66
N PHE A 50 16.93 -2.31 7.62
CA PHE A 50 15.74 -2.00 8.40
C PHE A 50 14.51 -2.10 7.50
N GLU A 51 13.98 -3.30 7.39
CA GLU A 51 12.88 -3.62 6.48
C GLU A 51 11.51 -3.34 7.09
N GLY A 52 10.64 -2.70 6.29
CA GLY A 52 9.24 -2.53 6.59
C GLY A 52 8.42 -2.15 5.37
N ILE A 53 7.11 -2.05 5.56
CA ILE A 53 6.16 -1.54 4.57
C ILE A 53 5.18 -0.58 5.24
N ARG A 54 4.71 0.43 4.51
CA ARG A 54 3.48 1.16 4.83
C ARG A 54 2.31 0.41 4.22
N LEU A 55 1.29 0.13 5.03
CA LEU A 55 0.10 -0.59 4.64
C LEU A 55 -1.13 0.32 4.76
N SER A 56 -1.98 0.27 3.74
CA SER A 56 -3.28 0.94 3.76
C SER A 56 -4.32 0.08 3.06
N ILE A 57 -5.51 -0.02 3.66
CA ILE A 57 -6.64 -0.80 3.15
C ILE A 57 -7.78 0.18 2.87
N TYR A 58 -8.33 0.15 1.66
CA TYR A 58 -9.47 0.96 1.27
C TYR A 58 -10.62 0.08 0.79
N PHE A 59 -11.83 0.60 0.93
CA PHE A 59 -13.06 -0.03 0.49
C PHE A 59 -13.89 0.95 -0.32
N ALA A 60 -14.27 0.56 -1.53
CA ALA A 60 -15.20 1.30 -2.38
C ALA A 60 -16.59 0.62 -2.32
N PRO A 61 -17.61 1.23 -1.71
CA PRO A 61 -18.94 0.65 -1.62
C PRO A 61 -19.66 0.70 -2.98
N ASN A 62 -20.33 -0.38 -3.38
CA ASN A 62 -21.25 -0.39 -4.52
C ASN A 62 -22.45 0.52 -4.20
N LYS A 63 -22.36 1.79 -4.59
CA LYS A 63 -23.35 2.80 -4.24
C LYS A 63 -23.66 3.69 -5.44
N ASP A 64 -24.90 4.15 -5.49
CA ASP A 64 -25.34 5.23 -6.39
C ASP A 64 -25.10 4.94 -7.88
N GLY A 65 -25.15 3.66 -8.27
CA GLY A 65 -24.98 3.21 -9.67
C GLY A 65 -23.55 3.30 -10.22
N LYS A 66 -22.57 3.66 -9.38
CA LYS A 66 -21.15 3.71 -9.73
C LYS A 66 -20.47 2.38 -9.45
N SER A 67 -19.59 1.97 -10.35
CA SER A 67 -18.71 0.82 -10.12
C SER A 67 -17.66 1.15 -9.04
N ALA A 68 -17.15 0.12 -8.36
CA ALA A 68 -16.06 0.30 -7.41
C ALA A 68 -14.83 0.96 -8.05
N GLN A 69 -14.56 0.68 -9.32
CA GLN A 69 -13.48 1.31 -10.08
C GLN A 69 -13.67 2.82 -10.19
N GLU A 70 -14.85 3.28 -10.59
CA GLU A 70 -15.16 4.71 -10.72
C GLU A 70 -15.03 5.45 -9.38
N LEU A 71 -15.48 4.82 -8.28
CA LEU A 71 -15.35 5.39 -6.94
C LEU A 71 -13.88 5.49 -6.54
N PHE A 72 -13.09 4.45 -6.82
CA PHE A 72 -11.65 4.48 -6.56
C PHE A 72 -10.90 5.52 -7.39
N GLU A 73 -11.27 5.73 -8.66
CA GLU A 73 -10.68 6.74 -9.55
C GLU A 73 -11.02 8.17 -9.10
N THR A 74 -12.25 8.39 -8.63
CA THR A 74 -12.71 9.71 -8.18
C THR A 74 -12.40 10.00 -6.70
N GLY A 75 -12.10 8.97 -5.91
CA GLY A 75 -12.01 9.05 -4.45
C GLY A 75 -13.36 9.23 -3.75
N GLU A 76 -14.46 9.32 -4.51
CA GLU A 76 -15.78 9.60 -3.94
C GLU A 76 -16.30 8.39 -3.15
N GLY A 77 -16.62 8.60 -1.88
CA GLY A 77 -17.22 7.56 -1.04
C GLY A 77 -16.27 6.40 -0.70
N VAL A 78 -14.99 6.46 -1.09
CA VAL A 78 -13.98 5.47 -0.71
C VAL A 78 -13.65 5.61 0.77
N ILE A 79 -13.62 4.48 1.47
CA ILE A 79 -13.45 4.42 2.92
C ILE A 79 -12.07 3.83 3.23
N LEU A 80 -11.26 4.55 4.01
CA LEU A 80 -10.08 3.98 4.66
C LEU A 80 -10.53 2.98 5.73
N VAL A 81 -10.10 1.74 5.61
CA VAL A 81 -10.42 0.66 6.54
C VAL A 81 -9.32 0.58 7.60
N GLY A 82 -9.67 0.96 8.83
CA GLY A 82 -8.70 1.05 9.93
C GLY A 82 -7.85 2.31 9.82
N ARG A 83 -6.53 2.17 9.85
CA ARG A 83 -5.55 3.26 9.74
C ARG A 83 -4.40 2.92 8.80
N LYS A 84 -3.73 3.94 8.26
CA LYS A 84 -2.45 3.77 7.57
C LYS A 84 -1.40 3.40 8.62
N MET A 85 -0.59 2.37 8.35
CA MET A 85 0.35 1.85 9.35
C MET A 85 1.68 1.39 8.73
N ASP A 86 2.78 1.76 9.38
CA ASP A 86 4.11 1.25 9.05
C ASP A 86 4.39 -0.03 9.85
N ILE A 87 4.56 -1.15 9.14
CA ILE A 87 4.82 -2.48 9.68
C ILE A 87 6.28 -2.81 9.43
N THR A 88 7.00 -3.16 10.50
CA THR A 88 8.46 -3.37 10.43
C THR A 88 8.83 -4.77 10.89
N LYS A 89 9.77 -5.40 10.20
CA LYS A 89 10.32 -6.70 10.62
C LYS A 89 11.41 -6.56 11.68
N THR A 90 12.13 -5.44 11.62
CA THR A 90 13.38 -5.21 12.35
C THR A 90 13.33 -3.99 13.26
N GLY A 91 12.22 -3.24 13.26
CA GLY A 91 12.14 -1.91 13.83
C GLY A 91 12.76 -0.83 12.93
N PRO A 92 12.51 0.45 13.23
CA PRO A 92 13.22 1.55 12.60
C PRO A 92 14.71 1.54 12.93
N ARG A 93 15.49 2.17 12.05
CA ARG A 93 16.94 2.33 12.24
C ARG A 93 17.31 3.15 13.48
N PHE A 94 16.56 4.22 13.72
CA PHE A 94 16.74 5.19 14.79
C PHE A 94 15.37 5.70 15.24
N TYR A 95 15.35 6.49 16.31
CA TYR A 95 14.23 7.38 16.58
C TYR A 95 13.86 8.17 15.32
N VAL A 96 12.63 8.02 14.84
CA VAL A 96 12.14 8.77 13.67
C VAL A 96 11.74 10.17 14.11
N GLU A 97 12.39 11.20 13.57
CA GLU A 97 12.14 12.61 13.88
C GLU A 97 11.07 13.22 12.96
N GLU A 98 11.00 12.78 11.70
CA GLU A 98 10.00 13.24 10.73
C GLU A 98 9.40 12.05 9.97
N PHE A 99 8.09 12.11 9.72
CA PHE A 99 7.36 11.11 8.95
C PHE A 99 6.20 11.75 8.22
N THR A 100 5.45 10.97 7.48
CA THR A 100 4.17 11.37 6.88
C THR A 100 3.20 10.24 7.09
N ASP A 101 1.93 10.58 7.30
CA ASP A 101 0.84 9.63 7.43
C ASP A 101 0.13 9.39 6.10
N LEU A 102 0.62 9.94 4.98
CA LEU A 102 0.04 9.77 3.65
C LEU A 102 0.43 8.42 3.04
N SER A 103 -0.53 7.78 2.35
CA SER A 103 -0.27 6.62 1.51
C SER A 103 -0.22 7.00 0.02
N ILE A 104 0.23 6.07 -0.81
CA ILE A 104 0.17 6.18 -2.28
C ILE A 104 -1.20 6.64 -2.78
N TYR A 105 -2.29 6.14 -2.17
CA TYR A 105 -3.64 6.51 -2.57
C TYR A 105 -3.92 8.00 -2.31
N ASP A 106 -3.52 8.52 -1.15
CA ASP A 106 -3.66 9.95 -0.82
C ASP A 106 -2.88 10.84 -1.80
N TYR A 107 -1.64 10.45 -2.11
CA TYR A 107 -0.79 11.21 -3.02
C TYR A 107 -1.30 11.20 -4.45
N MET A 108 -1.78 10.07 -4.94
CA MET A 108 -2.10 9.92 -6.36
C MET A 108 -3.55 10.29 -6.68
N ASN A 109 -4.49 10.02 -5.77
CA ASN A 109 -5.89 10.34 -5.99
C ASN A 109 -6.22 11.79 -5.61
N SER A 110 -5.72 12.27 -4.47
CA SER A 110 -6.03 13.62 -3.96
C SER A 110 -4.94 14.66 -4.29
N ASN A 111 -3.86 14.27 -4.97
CA ASN A 111 -2.68 15.10 -5.24
C ASN A 111 -2.17 15.85 -4.00
N MET A 112 -2.21 15.18 -2.85
CA MET A 112 -1.83 15.77 -1.57
C MET A 112 -0.35 16.19 -1.61
N PRO A 113 -0.01 17.39 -1.11
CA PRO A 113 1.39 17.81 -1.03
C PRO A 113 2.13 16.96 0.00
N TYR A 114 3.45 16.84 -0.14
CA TYR A 114 4.28 16.32 0.95
C TYR A 114 4.20 17.25 2.15
N ASP A 115 3.78 16.73 3.30
CA ASP A 115 3.91 17.42 4.56
C ASP A 115 4.46 16.46 5.61
N SER A 116 5.62 16.81 6.17
CA SER A 116 6.22 15.99 7.21
C SER A 116 5.67 16.38 8.57
N ILE A 117 5.23 15.37 9.30
CA ILE A 117 4.85 15.44 10.70
C ILE A 117 6.13 15.26 11.50
N ARG A 118 6.42 16.23 12.36
CA ARG A 118 7.51 16.11 13.32
C ARG A 118 7.06 15.21 14.46
N THR A 119 7.89 14.24 14.81
CA THR A 119 7.60 13.36 15.94
C THR A 119 7.70 14.13 17.25
N ASP A 120 6.60 14.15 17.99
CA ASP A 120 6.50 14.68 19.33
C ASP A 120 5.52 13.84 20.17
N LYS A 121 5.18 14.34 21.37
CA LYS A 121 4.28 13.63 22.29
C LYS A 121 2.85 13.49 21.74
N ASP A 122 2.40 14.45 20.95
CA ASP A 122 1.03 14.49 20.41
C ASP A 122 0.96 13.75 19.07
N ASN A 123 2.08 13.67 18.35
CA ASN A 123 2.23 13.00 17.06
C ASN A 123 3.41 12.01 17.08
N PRO A 124 3.35 10.93 17.89
CA PRO A 124 4.39 9.93 17.87
C PRO A 124 4.42 9.21 16.53
N TYR A 125 5.62 8.97 15.98
CA TYR A 125 5.80 8.02 14.90
C TYR A 125 5.53 6.64 15.46
N ASN A 126 4.35 6.11 15.15
CA ASN A 126 3.94 4.78 15.52
C ASN A 126 4.24 3.85 14.35
N TYR A 127 5.18 2.96 14.56
CA TYR A 127 5.24 1.71 13.81
C TYR A 127 4.60 0.63 14.65
N GLU A 128 4.29 -0.53 14.09
CA GLU A 128 3.85 -1.63 14.95
C GLU A 128 5.03 -2.47 15.44
N ASP A 129 5.26 -2.47 16.76
CA ASP A 129 6.17 -3.37 17.48
C ASP A 129 5.32 -4.27 18.39
N TYR A 130 4.81 -5.37 17.82
CA TYR A 130 3.85 -6.20 18.54
C TYR A 130 4.51 -6.94 19.71
N GLU A 131 4.02 -6.67 20.92
CA GLU A 131 4.18 -7.58 22.06
C GLU A 131 3.44 -8.91 21.83
N ASP A 132 2.40 -8.89 20.98
CA ASP A 132 1.68 -10.10 20.57
C ASP A 132 2.59 -11.01 19.74
N SER A 133 3.00 -12.11 20.37
CA SER A 133 3.87 -13.13 19.78
C SER A 133 3.34 -13.75 18.49
N GLU A 134 2.00 -13.85 18.30
CA GLU A 134 1.41 -14.41 17.09
C GLU A 134 1.54 -13.42 15.92
N ILE A 135 1.24 -12.15 16.16
CA ILE A 135 1.38 -11.10 15.15
C ILE A 135 2.85 -10.89 14.79
N LYS A 136 3.74 -10.89 15.78
CA LYS A 136 5.18 -10.82 15.56
C LYS A 136 5.68 -12.01 14.73
N ALA A 137 5.22 -13.22 15.04
CA ALA A 137 5.54 -14.40 14.23
C ALA A 137 5.03 -14.26 12.79
N PHE A 138 3.82 -13.72 12.59
CA PHE A 138 3.27 -13.46 11.26
C PHE A 138 4.10 -12.44 10.47
N ILE A 139 4.46 -11.31 11.06
CA ILE A 139 5.30 -10.28 10.40
C ILE A 139 6.68 -10.82 10.05
N ASN A 140 7.24 -11.70 10.88
CA ASN A 140 8.52 -12.35 10.56
C ASN A 140 8.46 -13.23 9.30
N THR A 141 7.27 -13.65 8.85
CA THR A 141 7.06 -14.34 7.58
C THR A 141 6.97 -13.41 6.37
N MET A 142 6.93 -12.09 6.58
CA MET A 142 6.96 -11.11 5.49
C MET A 142 8.18 -11.37 4.59
N PRO A 143 7.98 -11.41 3.26
CA PRO A 143 9.09 -11.49 2.31
C PRO A 143 10.10 -10.36 2.55
N PRO A 144 11.36 -10.53 2.13
CA PRO A 144 12.28 -9.41 2.21
C PRO A 144 11.75 -8.25 1.36
N VAL A 145 12.04 -7.03 1.79
CA VAL A 145 11.49 -5.81 1.18
C VAL A 145 12.38 -5.34 0.05
N PHE A 146 13.70 -5.35 0.29
CA PHE A 146 14.70 -4.87 -0.65
C PHE A 146 15.54 -6.03 -1.20
N ASN A 147 15.26 -6.52 -2.41
CA ASN A 147 16.28 -7.25 -3.21
C ASN A 147 15.83 -7.70 -4.62
N ALA A 148 14.82 -7.07 -5.22
CA ALA A 148 14.31 -7.58 -6.48
C ALA A 148 15.24 -7.18 -7.64
N THR A 149 16.14 -8.08 -8.04
CA THR A 149 16.80 -8.00 -9.35
C THR A 149 15.79 -8.39 -10.43
N GLN A 150 15.95 -7.88 -11.65
CA GLN A 150 15.01 -8.13 -12.74
C GLN A 150 14.71 -9.62 -12.97
N ASP A 151 15.72 -10.49 -12.84
CA ASP A 151 15.58 -11.94 -13.00
C ASP A 151 14.79 -12.60 -11.86
N MET A 152 14.69 -11.94 -10.71
CA MET A 152 13.95 -12.43 -9.54
C MET A 152 12.54 -11.85 -9.42
N TRP A 153 12.18 -10.88 -10.25
CA TRP A 153 10.95 -10.10 -10.11
C TRP A 153 9.66 -10.92 -10.10
N ASP A 154 9.53 -11.88 -11.00
CA ASP A 154 8.33 -12.72 -11.07
C ASP A 154 8.19 -13.57 -9.79
N ASN A 155 9.30 -14.13 -9.31
CA ASN A 155 9.34 -14.87 -8.06
C ASN A 155 9.09 -13.96 -6.86
N TRP A 156 9.65 -12.75 -6.89
CA TRP A 156 9.50 -11.75 -5.83
C TRP A 156 8.07 -11.29 -5.66
N LYS A 157 7.42 -10.92 -6.77
CA LYS A 157 6.00 -10.55 -6.80
C LYS A 157 5.15 -11.69 -6.28
N LYS A 158 5.41 -12.93 -6.73
CA LYS A 158 4.72 -14.13 -6.25
C LYS A 158 4.90 -14.37 -4.75
N MET A 159 6.06 -14.09 -4.17
CA MET A 159 6.27 -14.21 -2.72
C MET A 159 5.36 -13.26 -1.95
N TRP A 160 5.27 -12.01 -2.40
CA TRP A 160 4.38 -11.01 -1.80
C TRP A 160 2.91 -11.38 -2.00
N ASP A 161 2.51 -11.76 -3.21
CA ASP A 161 1.14 -12.22 -3.49
C ASP A 161 0.76 -13.41 -2.60
N ASN A 162 1.65 -14.40 -2.46
CA ASN A 162 1.42 -15.53 -1.57
C ASN A 162 1.31 -15.12 -0.09
N TRP A 163 2.03 -14.08 0.34
CA TRP A 163 1.96 -13.59 1.71
C TRP A 163 0.59 -12.95 2.01
N PHE A 164 -0.01 -12.24 1.05
CA PHE A 164 -1.36 -11.68 1.20
C PHE A 164 -2.47 -12.71 0.93
N GLU A 165 -2.41 -13.39 -0.21
CA GLU A 165 -3.44 -14.27 -0.75
C GLU A 165 -3.44 -15.66 -0.11
N SER A 166 -2.30 -16.09 0.44
CA SER A 166 -2.10 -17.35 1.16
C SER A 166 -2.73 -18.57 0.47
N PRO A 167 -2.25 -18.97 -0.73
CA PRO A 167 -2.83 -20.07 -1.48
C PRO A 167 -2.66 -21.43 -0.78
N VAL A 168 -3.65 -22.30 -0.91
CA VAL A 168 -3.61 -23.71 -0.53
C VAL A 168 -3.98 -24.53 -1.74
N ASN A 169 -3.09 -25.45 -2.17
CA ASN A 169 -3.27 -26.24 -3.40
C ASN A 169 -3.59 -25.40 -4.66
N GLY A 170 -2.99 -24.21 -4.76
CA GLY A 170 -3.19 -23.29 -5.88
C GLY A 170 -4.42 -22.40 -5.77
N VAL A 171 -5.25 -22.54 -4.72
CA VAL A 171 -6.44 -21.72 -4.50
C VAL A 171 -6.17 -20.65 -3.45
N ASN A 172 -6.41 -19.39 -3.78
CA ASN A 172 -6.23 -18.25 -2.87
C ASN A 172 -7.25 -18.29 -1.73
N THR A 173 -6.78 -18.54 -0.51
CA THR A 173 -7.66 -18.63 0.67
C THR A 173 -7.88 -17.30 1.36
N TYR A 174 -6.98 -16.34 1.14
CA TYR A 174 -6.94 -15.03 1.79
C TYR A 174 -6.92 -15.08 3.33
N LYS A 175 -6.54 -16.23 3.93
CA LYS A 175 -6.54 -16.38 5.39
C LYS A 175 -5.63 -15.39 6.13
N ASN A 176 -4.61 -14.87 5.45
CA ASN A 176 -3.71 -13.87 6.03
C ASN A 176 -4.35 -12.47 6.10
N ILE A 177 -5.39 -12.19 5.31
CA ILE A 177 -6.08 -10.89 5.31
C ILE A 177 -6.60 -10.53 6.70
N SER A 178 -7.13 -11.48 7.47
CA SER A 178 -7.59 -11.18 8.83
C SER A 178 -6.46 -10.78 9.77
N LYS A 179 -5.25 -11.32 9.59
CA LYS A 179 -4.07 -10.89 10.34
C LYS A 179 -3.59 -9.52 9.88
N ILE A 180 -3.59 -9.28 8.58
CA ILE A 180 -3.19 -8.02 7.94
C ILE A 180 -4.13 -6.87 8.32
N ALA A 181 -5.44 -7.12 8.34
CA ALA A 181 -6.46 -6.16 8.76
C ALA A 181 -6.28 -5.76 10.23
N LYS A 182 -5.93 -6.71 11.10
CA LYS A 182 -5.60 -6.40 12.51
C LYS A 182 -4.40 -5.46 12.61
N LEU A 183 -3.44 -5.53 11.67
CA LEU A 183 -2.28 -4.64 11.69
C LEU A 183 -2.65 -3.16 11.51
N VAL A 184 -3.77 -2.92 10.82
CA VAL A 184 -4.32 -1.57 10.61
C VAL A 184 -5.45 -1.25 11.59
N GLY A 185 -5.62 -2.03 12.65
CA GLY A 185 -6.68 -1.85 13.64
C GLY A 185 -8.09 -2.14 13.10
N ALA A 186 -8.20 -2.90 12.01
CA ALA A 186 -9.46 -3.34 11.42
C ALA A 186 -9.74 -4.82 11.72
N ASN A 187 -10.99 -5.23 11.55
CA ASN A 187 -11.40 -6.63 11.62
C ASN A 187 -12.12 -7.02 10.33
N ILE A 188 -11.41 -7.72 9.45
CA ILE A 188 -11.92 -8.18 8.15
C ILE A 188 -11.69 -9.68 8.08
N SER A 189 -12.75 -10.47 7.86
CA SER A 189 -12.57 -11.91 7.63
C SER A 189 -12.06 -12.17 6.20
N ALA A 190 -11.45 -13.33 5.98
CA ALA A 190 -11.05 -13.73 4.62
C ALA A 190 -12.25 -13.78 3.65
N ASP A 191 -13.42 -14.20 4.15
CA ASP A 191 -14.64 -14.31 3.34
C ASP A 191 -15.26 -12.94 3.08
N ASP A 192 -15.25 -12.04 4.06
CA ASP A 192 -15.68 -10.64 3.85
C ASP A 192 -14.79 -9.95 2.81
N PHE A 193 -13.48 -10.16 2.85
CA PHE A 193 -12.57 -9.60 1.87
C PHE A 193 -12.84 -10.13 0.45
N LYS A 194 -13.01 -11.46 0.29
CA LYS A 194 -13.32 -12.09 -1.00
C LYS A 194 -14.66 -11.63 -1.57
N ASN A 195 -15.68 -11.57 -0.72
CA ASN A 195 -17.05 -11.29 -1.13
C ASN A 195 -17.37 -9.78 -1.12
N GLY A 196 -16.39 -8.94 -0.80
CA GLY A 196 -16.58 -7.50 -0.82
C GLY A 196 -17.51 -6.98 0.28
N ILE A 197 -17.57 -7.63 1.44
CA ILE A 197 -18.45 -7.26 2.54
C ILE A 197 -17.69 -6.40 3.54
N PHE A 198 -18.23 -5.23 3.85
CA PHE A 198 -17.65 -4.33 4.86
C PHE A 198 -18.70 -3.89 5.87
N TYR A 199 -18.36 -3.97 7.16
CA TYR A 199 -19.20 -3.47 8.23
C TYR A 199 -18.64 -2.15 8.74
N HIS A 200 -19.37 -1.06 8.53
CA HIS A 200 -19.00 0.27 8.99
C HIS A 200 -20.10 0.87 9.85
N LYS A 201 -19.78 1.24 11.09
CA LYS A 201 -20.73 1.84 12.05
C LYS A 201 -22.03 1.03 12.25
N GLY A 202 -21.94 -0.30 12.15
CA GLY A 202 -23.08 -1.21 12.32
C GLY A 202 -23.87 -1.48 11.05
N GLU A 203 -23.54 -0.82 9.94
CA GLU A 203 -24.17 -1.04 8.63
C GLU A 203 -23.30 -1.95 7.76
N ARG A 204 -23.95 -2.81 6.96
CA ARG A 204 -23.31 -3.71 6.00
C ARG A 204 -23.28 -3.05 4.63
N TYR A 205 -22.10 -3.01 4.02
CA TYR A 205 -21.85 -2.52 2.68
C TYR A 205 -21.31 -3.66 1.82
N GLU A 206 -21.65 -3.64 0.54
CA GLU A 206 -21.05 -4.47 -0.51
C GLU A 206 -20.17 -3.59 -1.38
N GLY A 207 -19.05 -4.10 -1.89
CA GLY A 207 -18.07 -3.27 -2.58
C GLY A 207 -16.75 -4.00 -2.83
N VAL A 208 -15.69 -3.26 -3.12
CA VAL A 208 -14.37 -3.86 -3.41
C VAL A 208 -13.32 -3.31 -2.44
N TYR A 209 -12.51 -4.22 -1.90
CA TYR A 209 -11.33 -3.86 -1.13
C TYR A 209 -10.11 -3.68 -2.04
N LYS A 210 -9.27 -2.70 -1.71
CA LYS A 210 -7.90 -2.59 -2.21
C LYS A 210 -6.92 -2.46 -1.06
N ILE A 211 -5.85 -3.24 -1.09
CA ILE A 211 -4.74 -3.12 -0.17
C ILE A 211 -3.55 -2.57 -0.93
N PHE A 212 -3.05 -1.42 -0.50
CA PHE A 212 -1.79 -0.86 -0.98
C PHE A 212 -0.72 -1.12 0.05
N PHE A 213 0.43 -1.60 -0.41
CA PHE A 213 1.62 -1.69 0.41
C PHE A 213 2.83 -1.05 -0.28
N GLU A 214 3.56 -0.24 0.48
CA GLU A 214 4.67 0.56 -0.01
C GLU A 214 5.92 0.23 0.81
N PRO A 215 7.02 -0.19 0.19
CA PRO A 215 8.31 -0.31 0.86
C PRO A 215 8.69 0.99 1.57
N ILE A 216 9.13 0.91 2.83
CA ILE A 216 9.62 2.08 3.59
C ILE A 216 11.11 1.96 3.83
N ILE A 217 11.81 3.10 3.78
CA ILE A 217 13.22 3.21 4.12
C ILE A 217 13.43 4.30 5.18
N TYR A 218 14.49 4.16 5.98
CA TYR A 218 14.82 5.06 7.09
C TYR A 218 16.10 5.88 6.82
N PRO A 219 16.05 6.91 5.94
CA PRO A 219 17.22 7.72 5.66
C PRO A 219 17.43 8.81 6.73
N LEU A 220 18.66 9.31 6.77
CA LEU A 220 18.98 10.62 7.31
C LEU A 220 18.93 11.62 6.15
N VAL A 221 18.07 12.62 6.27
CA VAL A 221 17.91 13.69 5.29
C VAL A 221 18.36 14.98 5.94
N ASN A 222 19.56 15.44 5.58
CA ASN A 222 20.21 16.58 6.21
C ASN A 222 20.30 16.46 7.76
N GLY A 223 20.60 15.27 8.25
CA GLY A 223 20.74 14.97 9.68
C GLY A 223 19.42 14.66 10.40
N VAL A 224 18.28 14.83 9.74
CA VAL A 224 16.96 14.47 10.29
C VAL A 224 16.67 13.01 9.95
N SER A 225 16.39 12.19 10.96
CA SER A 225 15.95 10.81 10.76
C SER A 225 14.51 10.79 10.30
N THR A 226 14.27 10.30 9.09
CA THR A 226 12.95 10.26 8.49
C THR A 226 12.60 8.82 8.08
N VAL A 227 11.30 8.55 7.97
CA VAL A 227 10.80 7.40 7.20
C VAL A 227 10.25 7.90 5.87
N MET A 228 10.46 7.14 4.79
CA MET A 228 9.98 7.49 3.45
C MET A 228 9.55 6.24 2.67
N THR A 229 8.39 6.28 2.03
CA THR A 229 8.08 5.45 0.86
C THR A 229 8.70 6.04 -0.41
N LEU A 230 8.57 5.37 -1.56
CA LEU A 230 8.96 5.95 -2.84
C LEU A 230 8.24 7.30 -3.08
N ARG A 231 6.94 7.39 -2.74
CA ARG A 231 6.16 8.60 -2.97
C ARG A 231 6.55 9.73 -2.07
N ASP A 232 6.88 9.43 -0.81
CA ASP A 232 7.44 10.42 0.09
C ASP A 232 8.72 11.02 -0.51
N ALA A 233 9.63 10.20 -1.03
CA ALA A 233 10.86 10.67 -1.66
C ALA A 233 10.62 11.51 -2.93
N ILE A 234 9.66 11.11 -3.78
CA ILE A 234 9.28 11.86 -4.98
C ILE A 234 8.66 13.21 -4.60
N LYS A 235 7.69 13.22 -3.70
CA LYS A 235 6.96 14.43 -3.28
C LYS A 235 7.86 15.37 -2.47
N TRP A 236 8.82 14.84 -1.72
CA TRP A 236 9.89 15.62 -1.10
C TRP A 236 10.74 16.32 -2.16
N GLU A 237 11.14 15.63 -3.24
CA GLU A 237 11.89 16.21 -4.36
C GLU A 237 11.09 17.31 -5.09
N GLU A 238 9.80 17.10 -5.34
CA GLU A 238 8.89 18.11 -5.89
C GLU A 238 8.83 19.36 -5.00
N LYS A 239 8.63 19.18 -3.69
CA LYS A 239 8.55 20.28 -2.72
C LYS A 239 9.90 21.01 -2.61
N TYR A 240 11.02 20.30 -2.67
CA TYR A 240 12.36 20.88 -2.71
C TYR A 240 12.57 21.73 -3.97
N LEU A 241 12.24 21.20 -5.16
CA LEU A 241 12.37 21.93 -6.43
C LEU A 241 11.46 23.17 -6.50
N ALA A 242 10.30 23.11 -5.85
CA ALA A 242 9.41 24.26 -5.68
C ALA A 242 9.92 25.30 -4.67
N GLY A 243 11.09 25.10 -4.05
CA GLY A 243 11.66 25.99 -3.04
C GLY A 243 10.93 25.98 -1.69
N LYS A 244 10.06 24.98 -1.47
CA LYS A 244 9.24 24.85 -0.25
C LYS A 244 9.91 24.03 0.85
N ILE A 245 11.02 23.36 0.55
CA ILE A 245 11.92 22.77 1.54
C ILE A 245 13.24 23.54 1.44
N THR A 246 13.64 24.17 2.54
CA THR A 246 14.96 24.77 2.68
C THR A 246 15.81 23.87 3.57
N ASN A 247 16.94 23.40 3.05
CA ASN A 247 17.98 22.81 3.87
C ASN A 247 19.25 23.64 3.77
N THR A 248 20.11 23.50 4.77
CA THR A 248 21.26 24.36 5.02
C THR A 248 22.21 24.49 3.82
N ASN A 249 22.21 23.50 2.93
CA ASN A 249 23.21 23.35 1.87
C ASN A 249 22.63 23.26 0.44
N GLY A 250 21.32 23.49 0.23
CA GLY A 250 20.70 23.36 -1.09
C GLY A 250 20.87 21.96 -1.71
N ARG A 251 20.82 20.92 -0.87
CA ARG A 251 21.06 19.53 -1.23
C ARG A 251 19.73 18.78 -1.41
N ARG A 252 19.64 17.91 -2.41
CA ARG A 252 18.44 17.11 -2.70
C ARG A 252 18.72 15.60 -2.63
N LEU A 253 17.67 14.79 -2.45
CA LEU A 253 17.76 13.32 -2.31
C LEU A 253 18.52 12.69 -3.48
N THR A 254 18.11 12.99 -4.72
CA THR A 254 18.74 12.51 -5.98
C THR A 254 20.21 12.91 -6.14
N SER A 255 20.70 13.86 -5.33
CA SER A 255 22.10 14.30 -5.36
C SER A 255 22.94 13.73 -4.21
N ASN A 256 22.33 13.30 -3.11
CA ASN A 256 23.08 12.85 -1.94
C ASN A 256 22.88 11.38 -1.63
N ILE A 257 21.66 10.88 -1.80
CA ILE A 257 21.30 9.48 -1.56
C ILE A 257 20.41 8.94 -2.71
N PRO A 258 20.82 9.07 -3.99
CA PRO A 258 20.01 8.61 -5.13
C PRO A 258 19.65 7.11 -5.07
N GLN A 259 20.47 6.30 -4.41
CA GLN A 259 20.24 4.87 -4.24
C GLN A 259 18.93 4.53 -3.51
N ILE A 260 18.36 5.45 -2.71
CA ILE A 260 17.05 5.18 -2.10
C ILE A 260 15.99 4.98 -3.18
N PHE A 261 16.08 5.66 -4.32
CA PHE A 261 15.15 5.49 -5.44
C PHE A 261 15.35 4.14 -6.11
N GLU A 262 16.59 3.68 -6.26
CA GLU A 262 16.88 2.33 -6.76
C GLU A 262 16.27 1.25 -5.85
N HIS A 263 16.45 1.37 -4.54
CA HIS A 263 15.91 0.39 -3.59
C HIS A 263 14.38 0.44 -3.54
N LEU A 264 13.79 1.62 -3.31
CA LEU A 264 12.33 1.75 -3.16
C LEU A 264 11.58 1.39 -4.45
N ALA A 265 12.04 1.87 -5.61
CA ALA A 265 11.33 1.68 -6.86
C ALA A 265 11.39 0.25 -7.38
N ASN A 266 12.52 -0.46 -7.17
CA ASN A 266 12.62 -1.85 -7.60
C ASN A 266 11.96 -2.83 -6.62
N SER A 267 11.59 -2.40 -5.40
CA SER A 267 11.07 -3.30 -4.37
C SER A 267 9.69 -3.86 -4.70
N GLN A 268 8.84 -3.07 -5.34
CA GLN A 268 7.51 -3.44 -5.85
C GLN A 268 7.24 -2.66 -7.13
N PHE A 269 6.39 -3.20 -8.00
CA PHE A 269 5.92 -2.50 -9.18
C PHE A 269 4.60 -3.10 -9.65
N LEU A 270 3.87 -2.32 -10.42
CA LEU A 270 2.62 -2.74 -11.03
C LEU A 270 2.87 -3.63 -12.24
N ILE A 271 2.13 -4.74 -12.28
CA ILE A 271 2.09 -5.65 -13.44
C ILE A 271 0.91 -5.35 -14.37
N GLU A 272 -0.08 -4.62 -13.86
CA GLU A 272 -1.26 -4.15 -14.57
C GLU A 272 -1.53 -2.68 -14.22
N ASP A 273 -2.25 -1.98 -15.09
CA ASP A 273 -2.58 -0.58 -14.85
C ASP A 273 -3.52 -0.46 -13.63
N GLU A 274 -3.28 0.54 -12.79
CA GLU A 274 -4.09 0.82 -11.61
C GLU A 274 -4.63 2.24 -11.69
N SER A 275 -5.79 2.38 -12.35
CA SER A 275 -6.42 3.67 -12.61
C SER A 275 -6.79 4.42 -11.33
N CYS A 276 -7.11 3.70 -10.25
CA CYS A 276 -7.42 4.25 -8.92
C CYS A 276 -6.34 5.17 -8.35
N ILE A 277 -5.09 4.93 -8.73
CA ILE A 277 -3.92 5.72 -8.34
C ILE A 277 -3.22 6.30 -9.57
N SER A 278 -3.89 6.37 -10.72
CA SER A 278 -3.35 6.90 -11.97
C SER A 278 -1.97 6.33 -12.35
N MET A 279 -1.73 5.06 -12.03
CA MET A 279 -0.46 4.37 -12.26
C MET A 279 -0.60 3.33 -13.37
N ARG A 280 0.50 3.08 -14.08
CA ARG A 280 0.56 2.19 -15.24
C ARG A 280 1.45 1.00 -14.95
N ALA A 281 1.24 -0.11 -15.64
CA ALA A 281 2.06 -1.30 -15.53
C ALA A 281 3.50 -1.04 -15.97
N ASN A 282 4.47 -1.64 -15.27
CA ASN A 282 5.86 -1.70 -15.70
C ASN A 282 6.05 -2.78 -16.80
N SER A 283 5.32 -2.65 -17.91
CA SER A 283 5.30 -3.62 -19.01
C SER A 283 6.66 -3.77 -19.70
N THR A 284 7.49 -2.72 -19.68
CA THR A 284 8.84 -2.72 -20.23
C THR A 284 9.86 -3.41 -19.34
N ARG A 285 9.45 -3.85 -18.13
CA ARG A 285 10.34 -4.32 -17.06
C ARG A 285 11.50 -3.35 -16.82
N TYR A 286 11.25 -2.05 -16.87
CA TYR A 286 12.25 -1.02 -16.61
C TYR A 286 12.78 -1.22 -15.20
N GLN A 287 14.10 -1.30 -15.00
CA GLN A 287 14.75 -1.44 -13.69
C GLN A 287 15.55 -0.18 -13.39
N VAL A 288 15.38 0.38 -12.19
CA VAL A 288 16.22 1.49 -11.73
C VAL A 288 17.60 0.97 -11.40
N ARG A 289 18.65 1.63 -11.88
CA ARG A 289 20.04 1.30 -11.54
C ARG A 289 20.80 2.57 -11.22
N PHE A 290 21.55 2.56 -10.13
CA PHE A 290 22.45 3.66 -9.80
C PHE A 290 23.90 3.18 -9.73
N ASP A 291 24.71 3.61 -10.69
CA ASP A 291 26.12 3.23 -10.83
C ASP A 291 27.10 4.29 -10.30
N GLY A 292 26.60 5.31 -9.59
CA GLY A 292 27.42 6.43 -9.09
C GLY A 292 27.58 7.60 -10.07
N THR A 293 27.17 7.46 -11.33
CA THR A 293 27.40 8.47 -12.37
C THR A 293 26.40 9.62 -12.32
N GLN A 294 26.78 10.78 -12.89
CA GLN A 294 25.87 11.90 -13.09
C GLN A 294 24.70 11.54 -14.02
N ALA A 295 24.96 10.73 -15.05
CA ALA A 295 23.94 10.26 -15.99
C ALA A 295 22.85 9.44 -15.27
N ALA A 296 23.23 8.55 -14.35
CA ALA A 296 22.27 7.80 -13.55
C ALA A 296 21.42 8.72 -12.64
N ARG A 297 22.01 9.79 -12.08
CA ARG A 297 21.25 10.78 -11.30
C ARG A 297 20.23 11.51 -12.16
N GLU A 298 20.62 11.92 -13.36
CA GLU A 298 19.73 12.61 -14.31
C GLU A 298 18.61 11.70 -14.79
N GLU A 299 18.91 10.43 -15.05
CA GLU A 299 17.90 9.44 -15.41
C GLU A 299 16.90 9.22 -14.28
N ILE A 300 17.36 9.03 -13.03
CA ILE A 300 16.44 8.96 -11.87
C ILE A 300 15.58 10.21 -11.79
N ARG A 301 16.18 11.41 -11.88
CA ARG A 301 15.43 12.68 -11.82
C ARG A 301 14.37 12.79 -12.90
N ARG A 302 14.64 12.30 -14.11
CA ARG A 302 13.69 12.27 -15.23
C ARG A 302 12.56 11.27 -14.96
N GLN A 303 12.89 10.11 -14.41
CA GLN A 303 11.95 9.00 -14.24
C GLN A 303 11.02 9.16 -13.03
N ILE A 304 11.38 10.00 -12.06
CA ILE A 304 10.52 10.39 -10.93
C ILE A 304 9.55 11.52 -11.24
N GLN A 305 9.52 12.02 -12.49
CA GLN A 305 8.51 12.99 -12.93
C GLN A 305 7.29 12.26 -13.52
N PRO A 306 6.10 12.89 -13.57
CA PRO A 306 4.94 12.32 -14.25
C PRO A 306 5.27 11.82 -15.67
N GLY A 307 4.87 10.58 -15.98
CA GLY A 307 5.19 9.92 -17.25
C GLY A 307 6.51 9.13 -17.24
N GLY A 308 7.30 9.20 -16.16
CA GLY A 308 8.47 8.35 -15.95
C GLY A 308 8.09 7.01 -15.31
N HIS A 309 8.83 5.94 -15.59
CA HIS A 309 8.55 4.59 -15.08
C HIS A 309 8.55 4.52 -13.55
N ILE A 310 9.45 5.25 -12.89
CA ILE A 310 9.51 5.29 -11.43
C ILE A 310 8.24 5.96 -10.88
N TYR A 311 7.82 7.06 -11.49
CA TYR A 311 6.60 7.76 -11.10
C TYR A 311 5.34 6.98 -11.47
N ASP A 312 5.29 6.28 -12.59
CA ASP A 312 4.03 5.72 -13.08
C ASP A 312 3.78 4.30 -12.57
N SER A 313 4.81 3.51 -12.22
CA SER A 313 4.64 2.05 -12.08
C SER A 313 5.30 1.39 -10.87
N MET A 314 6.11 2.13 -10.10
CA MET A 314 7.05 1.53 -9.16
C MET A 314 6.78 1.87 -7.70
N GLY A 315 7.38 1.09 -6.80
CA GLY A 315 7.39 1.31 -5.36
C GLY A 315 6.06 1.07 -4.64
N VAL A 316 5.11 0.39 -5.29
CA VAL A 316 3.81 0.04 -4.72
C VAL A 316 3.41 -1.36 -5.16
N GLY A 317 2.85 -2.13 -4.23
CA GLY A 317 2.08 -3.32 -4.55
C GLY A 317 0.60 -3.09 -4.24
N VAL A 318 -0.26 -3.69 -5.07
CA VAL A 318 -1.72 -3.63 -4.95
C VAL A 318 -2.25 -5.05 -4.84
N ILE A 319 -3.10 -5.28 -3.85
CA ILE A 319 -3.83 -6.53 -3.68
C ILE A 319 -5.32 -6.21 -3.70
N THR A 320 -5.98 -6.74 -4.72
CA THR A 320 -7.43 -6.74 -4.89
C THR A 320 -7.88 -8.20 -4.80
N PRO A 321 -9.03 -8.52 -4.17
CA PRO A 321 -9.56 -9.87 -4.21
C PRO A 321 -9.73 -10.30 -5.68
N LYS A 322 -8.98 -11.32 -6.09
CA LYS A 322 -9.13 -11.91 -7.42
C LYS A 322 -10.48 -12.60 -7.49
N VAL A 323 -11.27 -12.23 -8.49
CA VAL A 323 -12.36 -13.08 -8.99
C VAL A 323 -11.72 -14.43 -9.34
N PRO A 324 -12.25 -15.57 -8.86
CA PRO A 324 -11.70 -16.87 -9.22
C PRO A 324 -11.60 -16.99 -10.75
N GLU A 325 -10.39 -17.15 -11.27
CA GLU A 325 -10.18 -17.64 -12.63
C GLU A 325 -10.54 -19.13 -12.64
N GLY A 326 -11.82 -19.41 -12.82
CA GLY A 326 -12.36 -20.73 -13.05
C GLY A 326 -13.51 -20.59 -14.02
N ASP A 327 -13.74 -21.63 -14.82
CA ASP A 327 -14.98 -21.81 -15.57
C ASP A 327 -16.17 -21.27 -14.76
N PHE A 328 -17.16 -20.67 -15.43
CA PHE A 328 -18.46 -20.33 -14.86
C PHE A 328 -19.23 -21.61 -14.49
N ASP A 329 -18.62 -22.47 -13.67
CA ASP A 329 -19.23 -23.52 -12.90
C ASP A 329 -20.13 -22.83 -11.89
N ILE A 330 -21.31 -22.48 -12.40
CA ILE A 330 -22.55 -22.44 -11.66
C ILE A 330 -22.41 -21.66 -10.35
N ILE A 331 -22.39 -20.34 -10.47
CA ILE A 331 -22.60 -19.42 -9.36
C ILE A 331 -24.05 -19.59 -8.92
N TYR A 332 -24.31 -20.56 -8.05
CA TYR A 332 -25.45 -20.48 -7.14
C TYR A 332 -25.06 -19.50 -6.03
N ASP A 333 -25.65 -18.31 -6.09
CA ASP A 333 -25.95 -17.47 -4.91
C ASP A 333 -24.82 -16.68 -4.22
N TYR A 334 -23.72 -16.35 -4.90
CA TYR A 334 -22.73 -15.40 -4.35
C TYR A 334 -22.25 -14.36 -5.37
N SER A 335 -22.59 -13.10 -5.13
CA SER A 335 -22.13 -11.92 -5.85
C SER A 335 -20.63 -11.69 -5.63
N ILE A 336 -19.81 -11.91 -6.65
CA ILE A 336 -18.38 -11.58 -6.60
C ILE A 336 -18.24 -10.10 -6.98
N ALA A 337 -17.70 -9.29 -6.06
CA ALA A 337 -17.39 -7.89 -6.33
C ALA A 337 -16.00 -7.77 -7.01
N THR A 338 -15.95 -7.13 -8.18
CA THR A 338 -14.70 -6.88 -8.93
C THR A 338 -14.66 -5.44 -9.43
N ASP A 339 -13.46 -4.88 -9.53
CA ASP A 339 -13.17 -3.54 -10.04
C ASP A 339 -12.61 -3.56 -11.47
N ARG A 340 -12.59 -4.71 -12.15
CA ARG A 340 -12.09 -4.82 -13.53
C ARG A 340 -13.22 -4.62 -14.54
N VAL A 341 -13.03 -3.73 -15.53
CA VAL A 341 -13.88 -3.67 -16.73
C VAL A 341 -13.64 -4.91 -17.59
N ILE A 342 -14.67 -5.74 -17.78
CA ILE A 342 -14.64 -6.84 -18.75
C ILE A 342 -14.74 -6.25 -20.17
N LYS A 343 -13.66 -6.35 -20.96
CA LYS A 343 -13.63 -5.82 -22.33
C LYS A 343 -14.38 -6.73 -23.30
N VAL A 344 -15.50 -6.23 -23.84
CA VAL A 344 -16.22 -6.84 -24.98
C VAL A 344 -15.52 -6.44 -26.27
N ILE A 345 -14.97 -7.41 -27.02
CA ILE A 345 -14.40 -7.16 -28.35
C ILE A 345 -15.51 -7.42 -29.38
N PRO A 346 -16.00 -6.39 -30.10
CA PRO A 346 -17.00 -6.60 -31.13
C PRO A 346 -16.41 -7.44 -32.27
N SER A 347 -17.08 -8.54 -32.62
CA SER A 347 -16.74 -9.26 -33.84
C SER A 347 -17.08 -8.37 -35.03
N SER A 348 -16.07 -8.01 -35.81
CA SER A 348 -16.24 -7.29 -37.06
C SER A 348 -17.10 -8.11 -38.02
N ASN A 349 -18.38 -7.76 -38.13
CA ASN A 349 -19.17 -7.81 -39.36
C ASN A 349 -20.51 -7.08 -39.15
N GLY A 350 -20.63 -5.93 -39.80
CA GLY A 350 -21.87 -5.43 -40.42
C GLY A 350 -23.11 -5.25 -39.54
N SER A 351 -23.43 -3.98 -39.27
CA SER A 351 -24.76 -3.39 -39.35
C SER A 351 -25.94 -4.16 -38.74
N GLU A 352 -26.36 -3.78 -37.55
CA GLU A 352 -27.71 -3.29 -37.21
C GLU A 352 -27.75 -2.96 -35.71
N LYS A 353 -28.76 -2.19 -35.27
CA LYS A 353 -28.92 -1.82 -33.86
C LYS A 353 -29.06 -3.10 -33.02
N VAL A 354 -28.13 -3.32 -32.10
CA VAL A 354 -28.13 -4.50 -31.22
C VAL A 354 -28.70 -4.10 -29.87
N GLU A 355 -29.90 -4.61 -29.54
CA GLU A 355 -30.32 -4.84 -28.16
C GLU A 355 -29.24 -5.69 -27.48
N ASP A 356 -28.86 -5.37 -26.24
CA ASP A 356 -27.72 -5.95 -25.51
C ASP A 356 -27.61 -7.49 -25.65
N GLU A 357 -26.93 -7.96 -26.70
CA GLU A 357 -26.72 -9.38 -26.96
C GLU A 357 -25.41 -9.78 -26.28
N ILE A 358 -25.53 -10.51 -25.17
CA ILE A 358 -24.37 -11.09 -24.48
C ILE A 358 -23.98 -12.37 -25.23
N ILE A 359 -22.93 -12.29 -26.05
CA ILE A 359 -22.33 -13.48 -26.70
C ILE A 359 -21.27 -14.08 -25.78
N LEU A 360 -21.60 -15.18 -25.09
CA LEU A 360 -20.67 -15.97 -24.29
C LEU A 360 -19.95 -16.99 -25.20
N ASN A 361 -18.68 -16.73 -25.52
CA ASN A 361 -17.85 -17.66 -26.29
C ASN A 361 -17.18 -18.68 -25.36
N HIS A 362 -17.71 -19.89 -25.31
CA HIS A 362 -17.14 -21.01 -24.56
C HIS A 362 -16.00 -21.66 -25.34
N ARG A 363 -14.80 -21.74 -24.75
CA ARG A 363 -13.69 -22.55 -25.29
C ARG A 363 -13.50 -23.79 -24.44
N PHE A 364 -14.22 -24.87 -24.78
CA PHE A 364 -14.06 -26.15 -24.11
C PHE A 364 -12.71 -26.76 -24.44
N LEU A 365 -11.79 -26.77 -23.47
CA LEU A 365 -10.52 -27.49 -23.60
C LEU A 365 -10.70 -28.94 -23.10
N ASN A 366 -10.32 -29.89 -23.95
CA ASN A 366 -10.12 -31.32 -23.64
C ASN A 366 -11.33 -32.25 -23.38
N LYS A 367 -12.55 -31.94 -23.84
CA LYS A 367 -13.62 -32.97 -23.97
C LYS A 367 -14.53 -32.71 -25.17
N SER A 368 -14.92 -33.78 -25.87
CA SER A 368 -15.92 -33.75 -26.93
C SER A 368 -17.33 -33.82 -26.32
N TYR A 369 -18.08 -32.72 -26.39
CA TYR A 369 -19.49 -32.65 -25.99
C TYR A 369 -20.40 -32.84 -27.21
N THR A 370 -21.55 -33.49 -27.00
CA THR A 370 -22.59 -33.62 -28.03
C THR A 370 -23.53 -32.41 -27.99
N GLY A 371 -24.15 -32.06 -29.13
CA GLY A 371 -25.08 -30.91 -29.20
C GLY A 371 -26.17 -30.93 -28.13
N LYS A 372 -26.75 -32.10 -27.85
CA LYS A 372 -27.76 -32.29 -26.79
C LYS A 372 -27.28 -32.00 -25.36
N GLN A 373 -25.97 -31.99 -25.12
CA GLN A 373 -25.39 -31.63 -23.82
C GLN A 373 -25.22 -30.11 -23.68
N LEU A 374 -25.01 -29.41 -24.81
CA LEU A 374 -24.93 -27.96 -24.86
C LEU A 374 -26.32 -27.31 -24.74
N ASP A 375 -27.35 -27.97 -25.27
CA ASP A 375 -28.75 -27.51 -25.18
C ASP A 375 -29.34 -27.50 -23.74
N LYS A 376 -28.60 -28.00 -22.75
CA LYS A 376 -29.00 -28.00 -21.33
C LYS A 376 -28.44 -26.83 -20.53
N ILE A 377 -27.68 -25.94 -21.17
CA ILE A 377 -27.16 -24.74 -20.53
C ILE A 377 -28.29 -23.71 -20.52
N GLU A 378 -28.96 -23.54 -19.38
CA GLU A 378 -29.94 -22.48 -19.17
C GLU A 378 -29.24 -21.24 -18.59
N TYR A 379 -29.53 -20.08 -19.18
CA TYR A 379 -29.09 -18.77 -18.70
C TYR A 379 -30.28 -18.12 -17.97
N TYR A 380 -30.09 -17.72 -16.70
CA TYR A 380 -31.08 -16.97 -15.92
C TYR A 380 -30.63 -15.53 -15.73
#